data_AF-A0A2V9MB23-F1
#
_entry.id   AF-A0A2V9MB23-F1
#
_cell.length_a   1.000
_cell.length_b   1.000
_cell.length_c   1.000
_cell.angle_alpha   90.00
_cell.angle_beta   90.00
_cell.angle_gamma   90.00
#
_symmetry.space_group_name_H-M   'P 1'
#
loop_
_entity.id
_entity.type
_entity.pdbx_description
1 polymer ?
#
loop_
_entity_poly.entity_id
_entity_poly.type
_entity_poly.pdbx_seq_one_letter_code
_entity_poly.pdbx_strand_id
1 'polypeptide(L)'
;MIRSLLVILLVSALAGAGAPGQGLTRAKEIWEKIGHLFAPPADLKDDLGTFRPVLQFEDGRTVRTAAGWQERRQELLRKWHGLLGLWPPLLEKPYAQEQWRDTVEGFVRRRIELEIAPGRK
;
A
#
# COMPACT_ATOMS: atom_id res chain seq x y z
N MET A 1 5.46 -3.51 81.37
CA MET A 1 5.96 -4.64 80.55
C MET A 1 5.87 -4.24 79.09
N ILE A 2 6.88 -4.63 78.32
CA ILE A 2 7.28 -4.11 77.00
C ILE A 2 6.44 -4.76 75.89
N ARG A 3 6.07 -4.01 74.84
CA ARG A 3 6.41 -4.30 73.42
C ARG A 3 5.66 -3.40 72.42
N SER A 4 6.44 -2.54 71.77
CA SER A 4 6.21 -1.88 70.49
C SER A 4 5.91 -2.88 69.36
N LEU A 5 5.18 -2.46 68.31
CA LEU A 5 5.61 -2.41 66.89
C LEU A 5 4.46 -2.48 65.86
N LEU A 6 4.64 -1.64 64.83
CA LEU A 6 4.42 -1.87 63.39
C LEU A 6 3.09 -1.47 62.71
N VAL A 7 3.23 -0.35 61.98
CA VAL A 7 2.43 0.22 60.88
C VAL A 7 2.54 -0.64 59.63
N ILE A 8 1.44 -0.89 58.91
CA ILE A 8 1.51 -1.10 57.45
C ILE A 8 0.39 -0.28 56.77
N LEU A 9 0.86 0.66 55.95
CA LEU A 9 0.13 1.60 55.13
C LEU A 9 0.09 1.00 53.72
N LEU A 10 -1.08 0.56 53.26
CA LEU A 10 -1.22 -0.03 51.91
C LEU A 10 -1.55 1.08 50.90
N VAL A 11 -0.51 1.63 50.28
CA VAL A 11 -0.64 2.51 49.11
C VAL A 11 -1.03 1.65 47.90
N SER A 12 -2.25 1.82 47.41
CA SER A 12 -2.65 1.30 46.10
C SER A 12 -2.23 2.29 45.02
N ALA A 13 -1.15 1.98 44.29
CA ALA A 13 -0.75 2.73 43.11
C ALA A 13 -1.55 2.24 41.89
N LEU A 14 -2.39 3.13 41.35
CA LEU A 14 -3.09 2.93 40.09
C LEU A 14 -2.10 2.95 38.91
N ALA A 15 -2.26 1.99 38.02
CA ALA A 15 -1.45 1.76 36.82
C ALA A 15 -1.54 2.88 35.77
N GLY A 16 -0.46 3.07 35.03
CA GLY A 16 -0.44 3.96 33.87
C GLY A 16 0.89 4.10 33.13
N ALA A 17 1.74 3.07 33.13
CA ALA A 17 2.91 3.00 32.25
C ALA A 17 2.97 1.59 31.66
N GLY A 18 2.59 1.44 30.40
CA GLY A 18 2.74 0.17 29.68
C GLY A 18 4.20 -0.26 29.74
N ALA A 19 4.45 -1.43 30.31
CA ALA A 19 5.81 -1.94 30.47
C ALA A 19 6.45 -2.10 29.08
N PRO A 20 7.75 -1.76 28.91
CA PRO A 20 8.45 -1.76 27.62
C PRO A 20 8.57 -3.12 26.89
N GLY A 21 7.87 -4.17 27.35
CA GLY A 21 7.74 -5.47 26.68
C GLY A 21 6.34 -5.79 26.11
N GLN A 22 5.28 -5.05 26.49
CA GLN A 22 3.91 -5.37 26.06
C GLN A 22 3.69 -5.18 24.55
N GLY A 23 4.36 -4.21 23.94
CA GLY A 23 4.26 -3.96 22.49
C GLY A 23 4.82 -5.10 21.64
N LEU A 24 5.96 -5.66 22.03
CA LEU A 24 6.61 -6.79 21.36
C LEU A 24 5.79 -8.08 21.49
N THR A 25 5.23 -8.34 22.68
CA THR A 25 4.37 -9.52 22.90
C THR A 25 3.10 -9.45 22.05
N ARG A 26 2.43 -8.28 22.02
CA ARG A 26 1.24 -8.08 21.20
C ARG A 26 1.53 -8.19 19.70
N ALA A 27 2.65 -7.62 19.24
CA ALA A 27 3.06 -7.73 17.85
C ALA A 27 3.31 -9.19 17.45
N LYS A 28 3.93 -9.98 18.34
CA LYS A 28 4.15 -11.42 18.13
C LYS A 28 2.83 -12.19 18.02
N GLU A 29 1.89 -11.98 18.94
CA GLU A 29 0.57 -12.62 18.91
C GLU A 29 -0.22 -12.31 17.63
N ILE A 30 -0.14 -11.08 17.15
CA ILE A 30 -0.75 -10.68 15.88
C ILE A 30 -0.06 -11.41 14.73
N TRP A 31 1.27 -11.43 14.72
CA TRP A 31 2.06 -12.07 13.68
C TRP A 31 1.78 -13.57 13.55
N GLU A 32 1.61 -14.30 14.66
CA GLU A 32 1.20 -15.72 14.63
C GLU A 32 -0.13 -15.93 13.92
N LYS A 33 -1.06 -14.96 14.00
CA LYS A 33 -2.38 -15.04 13.35
C LYS A 33 -2.34 -14.69 11.87
N ILE A 34 -1.51 -13.74 11.46
CA ILE A 34 -1.56 -13.17 10.10
C ILE A 34 -0.34 -13.50 9.22
N GLY A 35 0.75 -14.00 9.80
CA GLY A 35 2.02 -14.20 9.08
C GLY A 35 1.90 -15.09 7.84
N HIS A 36 1.02 -16.09 7.90
CA HIS A 36 0.76 -16.98 6.76
C HIS A 36 0.10 -16.27 5.56
N LEU A 37 -0.60 -15.15 5.77
CA LEU A 37 -1.22 -14.35 4.70
C LEU A 37 -0.22 -13.53 3.90
N PHE A 38 1.01 -13.41 4.40
CA PHE A 38 2.14 -12.74 3.73
C PHE A 38 3.06 -13.72 3.00
N ALA A 39 2.72 -15.02 2.99
CA ALA A 39 3.38 -16.00 2.16
C ALA A 39 2.55 -16.26 0.88
N PRO A 40 3.20 -16.48 -0.27
CA PRO A 40 2.49 -16.95 -1.45
C PRO A 40 1.87 -18.34 -1.17
N PRO A 41 0.80 -18.73 -1.89
CA PRO A 41 0.30 -20.10 -1.88
C PRO A 41 1.43 -21.10 -2.16
N ALA A 42 1.33 -22.31 -1.60
CA ALA A 42 2.39 -23.32 -1.69
C ALA A 42 2.81 -23.60 -3.15
N ASP A 43 1.85 -23.65 -4.06
CA ASP A 43 2.08 -23.91 -5.48
C ASP A 43 2.82 -22.78 -6.21
N LEU A 44 2.83 -21.56 -5.65
CA LEU A 44 3.43 -20.36 -6.25
C LEU A 44 4.70 -19.90 -5.52
N LYS A 45 5.13 -20.61 -4.46
CA LYS A 45 6.24 -20.15 -3.61
C LYS A 45 7.54 -19.93 -4.37
N ASP A 46 7.84 -20.84 -5.30
CA ASP A 46 9.05 -20.82 -6.12
C ASP A 46 8.72 -20.72 -7.62
N ASP A 47 7.45 -20.51 -7.98
CA ASP A 47 7.02 -20.26 -9.36
C ASP A 47 7.17 -18.78 -9.70
N LEU A 48 8.35 -18.45 -10.24
CA LEU A 48 8.64 -17.10 -10.74
C LEU A 48 8.14 -16.89 -12.18
N GLY A 49 7.55 -17.92 -12.80
CA GLY A 49 7.15 -17.93 -14.20
C GLY A 49 8.33 -17.84 -15.18
N THR A 50 8.01 -17.99 -16.47
CA THR A 50 8.97 -17.80 -17.57
C THR A 50 8.86 -16.39 -18.16
N PHE A 51 8.92 -15.37 -17.31
CA PHE A 51 8.80 -13.98 -17.74
C PHE A 51 10.12 -13.45 -18.28
N ARG A 52 10.03 -12.67 -19.36
CA ARG A 52 11.19 -11.98 -19.93
C ARG A 52 11.68 -10.90 -18.97
N PRO A 53 13.00 -10.79 -18.72
CA PRO A 53 13.57 -9.68 -17.97
C PRO A 53 13.16 -8.32 -18.55
N VAL A 54 12.83 -7.37 -17.68
CA VAL A 54 12.40 -6.02 -18.08
C VAL A 54 13.47 -5.31 -18.92
N LEU A 55 14.75 -5.53 -18.57
CA LEU A 55 15.91 -4.99 -19.28
C LEU A 55 16.32 -5.83 -20.51
N GLN A 56 15.44 -6.69 -21.00
CA GLN A 56 15.63 -7.38 -22.26
C GLN A 56 14.53 -6.99 -23.24
N PHE A 57 14.93 -6.61 -24.46
CA PHE A 57 14.04 -6.32 -25.58
C PHE A 57 13.33 -7.59 -26.09
N GLU A 58 12.29 -7.42 -26.89
CA GLU A 58 11.57 -8.53 -27.50
C GLU A 58 12.42 -9.36 -28.47
N ASP A 59 13.42 -8.73 -29.09
CA ASP A 59 14.42 -9.35 -29.97
C ASP A 59 15.56 -10.06 -29.22
N GLY A 60 15.58 -10.02 -27.88
CA GLY A 60 16.58 -10.67 -27.04
C GLY A 60 17.78 -9.80 -26.66
N ARG A 61 17.96 -8.60 -27.24
CA ARG A 61 19.01 -7.65 -26.82
C ARG A 61 18.83 -7.20 -25.38
N THR A 62 19.93 -6.90 -24.69
CA THR A 62 19.90 -6.38 -23.31
C THR A 62 20.05 -4.87 -23.29
N VAL A 63 19.22 -4.20 -22.49
CA VAL A 63 19.32 -2.77 -22.18
C VAL A 63 20.50 -2.55 -21.25
N ARG A 64 21.47 -1.74 -21.67
CA ARG A 64 22.67 -1.41 -20.87
C ARG A 64 22.87 0.08 -20.63
N THR A 65 22.09 0.94 -21.29
CA THR A 65 22.27 2.39 -21.29
C THR A 65 20.95 3.10 -21.02
N ALA A 66 21.02 4.35 -20.56
CA ALA A 66 19.84 5.19 -20.37
C ALA A 66 19.05 5.42 -21.66
N ALA A 67 19.74 5.59 -22.80
CA ALA A 67 19.11 5.70 -24.11
C ALA A 67 18.36 4.41 -24.49
N GLY A 68 18.99 3.24 -24.31
CA GLY A 68 18.35 1.96 -24.55
C GLY A 68 17.14 1.71 -23.63
N TRP A 69 17.16 2.27 -22.41
CA TRP A 69 15.99 2.22 -21.53
C TRP A 69 14.82 3.04 -22.07
N GLN A 70 15.06 4.22 -22.65
CA GLN A 70 14.00 5.00 -23.28
C GLN A 70 13.35 4.23 -24.44
N GLU A 71 14.15 3.57 -25.29
CA GLU A 71 13.64 2.70 -26.35
C GLU A 71 12.82 1.53 -25.80
N ARG A 72 13.36 0.84 -24.78
CA ARG A 72 12.67 -0.30 -24.14
C ARG A 72 11.33 0.11 -23.54
N ARG A 73 11.26 1.27 -22.90
CA ARG A 73 10.02 1.82 -22.32
C ARG A 73 8.96 2.02 -23.39
N GLN A 74 9.32 2.52 -24.56
CA GLN A 74 8.38 2.68 -25.68
C GLN A 74 7.85 1.33 -26.18
N GLU A 75 8.70 0.31 -26.26
CA GLU A 75 8.29 -1.05 -26.61
C GLU A 75 7.30 -1.64 -25.60
N LEU A 76 7.61 -1.52 -24.29
CA LEU A 76 6.72 -1.96 -23.23
C LEU A 76 5.37 -1.24 -23.31
N LEU A 77 5.37 0.08 -23.49
CA LEU A 77 4.13 0.86 -23.59
C LEU A 77 3.26 0.41 -24.76
N ARG A 78 3.86 0.17 -25.94
CA ARG A 78 3.13 -0.37 -27.11
C ARG A 78 2.54 -1.74 -26.81
N LYS A 79 3.30 -2.63 -26.18
CA LYS A 79 2.82 -3.96 -25.79
C LYS A 79 1.64 -3.87 -24.84
N TRP A 80 1.73 -3.04 -23.80
CA TRP A 80 0.66 -2.84 -22.83
C TRP A 80 -0.62 -2.31 -23.48
N HIS A 81 -0.51 -1.31 -24.37
CA HIS A 81 -1.67 -0.83 -25.14
C HIS A 81 -2.25 -1.91 -26.08
N GLY A 82 -1.43 -2.83 -26.59
CA GLY A 82 -1.91 -3.98 -27.36
C GLY A 82 -2.70 -4.98 -26.51
N LEU A 83 -2.24 -5.25 -25.28
CA LEU A 83 -2.84 -6.24 -24.38
C LEU A 83 -4.10 -5.72 -23.67
N LEU A 84 -4.06 -4.47 -23.20
CA LEU A 84 -5.15 -3.86 -22.41
C LEU A 84 -6.19 -3.15 -23.31
N GLY A 85 -5.91 -3.04 -24.59
CA GLY A 85 -6.67 -2.21 -25.51
C GLY A 85 -6.16 -0.77 -25.53
N LEU A 86 -6.58 -0.05 -26.57
CA LEU A 86 -6.26 1.36 -26.72
C LEU A 86 -6.94 2.17 -25.61
N TRP A 87 -6.23 3.19 -25.11
CA TRP A 87 -6.86 4.18 -24.25
C TRP A 87 -8.05 4.82 -24.98
N PRO A 88 -9.16 5.11 -24.26
CA PRO A 88 -10.21 5.94 -24.80
C PRO A 88 -9.63 7.27 -25.33
N PRO A 89 -10.26 7.87 -26.35
CA PRO A 89 -9.80 9.17 -26.84
C PRO A 89 -9.81 10.19 -25.71
N LEU A 90 -8.83 11.10 -25.72
CA LEU A 90 -8.76 12.18 -24.75
C LEU A 90 -10.03 13.03 -24.83
N LEU A 91 -10.66 13.26 -23.68
CA LEU A 91 -11.75 14.22 -23.55
C LEU A 91 -11.14 15.62 -23.39
N GLU A 92 -11.19 16.44 -24.44
CA GLU A 92 -10.66 17.83 -24.40
C GLU A 92 -11.40 18.71 -23.39
N LYS A 93 -12.68 18.42 -23.15
CA LYS A 93 -13.55 19.15 -22.23
C LYS A 93 -14.44 18.15 -21.48
N PRO A 94 -13.89 17.37 -20.54
CA PRO A 94 -14.67 16.38 -19.82
C PRO A 94 -15.71 17.11 -18.97
N TYR A 95 -16.92 16.54 -18.89
CA TYR A 95 -17.87 17.00 -17.89
C TYR A 95 -17.27 16.82 -16.49
N ALA A 96 -17.31 17.87 -15.68
CA ALA A 96 -16.89 17.85 -14.29
C ALA A 96 -17.84 18.70 -13.45
N GLN A 97 -18.44 18.11 -12.41
CA GLN A 97 -19.39 18.80 -11.54
C GLN A 97 -19.08 18.55 -10.07
N GLU A 98 -19.00 19.64 -9.28
CA GLU A 98 -18.93 19.56 -7.82
C GLU A 98 -20.30 19.09 -7.28
N GLN A 99 -20.30 17.93 -6.63
CA GLN A 99 -21.49 17.32 -6.05
C GLN A 99 -21.73 17.82 -4.63
N TRP A 100 -20.65 17.96 -3.86
CA TRP A 100 -20.70 18.56 -2.54
C TRP A 100 -19.33 19.07 -2.10
N ARG A 101 -19.37 19.93 -1.08
CA ARG A 101 -18.22 20.52 -0.42
C ARG A 101 -18.42 20.56 1.08
N ASP A 102 -17.36 20.28 1.82
CA ASP A 102 -17.32 20.34 3.27
C ASP A 102 -15.98 20.94 3.73
N THR A 103 -16.01 21.72 4.81
CA THR A 103 -14.80 22.28 5.41
C THR A 103 -14.50 21.49 6.67
N VAL A 104 -13.40 20.74 6.63
CA VAL A 104 -12.87 19.99 7.76
C VAL A 104 -11.70 20.79 8.33
N GLU A 105 -11.41 20.66 9.62
CA GLU A 105 -10.32 21.39 10.28
C GLU A 105 -8.98 21.22 9.51
N GLY A 106 -8.57 22.28 8.82
CA GLY A 106 -7.33 22.34 8.04
C GLY A 106 -7.45 21.99 6.55
N PHE A 107 -8.59 21.54 6.03
CA PHE A 107 -8.76 21.30 4.59
C PHE A 107 -10.21 21.35 4.09
N VAL A 108 -10.37 21.62 2.80
CA VAL A 108 -11.66 21.55 2.12
C VAL A 108 -11.77 20.23 1.38
N ARG A 109 -12.83 19.48 1.66
CA ARG A 109 -13.15 18.21 1.01
C ARG A 109 -14.22 18.47 -0.06
N ARG A 110 -13.98 18.02 -1.29
CA ARG A 110 -14.91 18.18 -2.42
C ARG A 110 -15.13 16.84 -3.08
N ARG A 111 -16.38 16.54 -3.46
CA ARG A 111 -16.70 15.42 -4.35
C ARG A 111 -16.97 15.96 -5.74
N ILE A 112 -16.23 15.46 -6.71
CA ILE A 112 -16.37 15.81 -8.13
C ILE A 112 -16.87 14.58 -8.87
N GLU A 113 -17.95 14.72 -9.63
CA GLU A 113 -18.34 13.76 -10.67
C GLU A 113 -17.59 14.14 -11.96
N LEU A 114 -16.98 13.16 -12.62
CA LEU A 114 -16.08 13.38 -13.75
C LEU A 114 -16.40 12.40 -14.88
N GLU A 115 -16.52 12.92 -16.10
CA GLU A 115 -16.55 12.07 -17.29
C GLU A 115 -15.15 11.52 -17.56
N ILE A 116 -15.00 10.20 -17.44
CA ILE A 116 -13.70 9.49 -17.56
C ILE A 116 -13.45 8.92 -18.96
N ALA A 117 -14.51 8.77 -19.75
CA ALA A 117 -14.49 8.31 -21.13
C ALA A 117 -15.80 8.76 -21.82
N PRO A 118 -15.88 8.81 -23.16
CA PRO A 118 -17.09 9.23 -23.85
C PRO A 118 -18.35 8.50 -23.35
N GLY A 119 -19.28 9.26 -22.74
CA GLY A 119 -20.53 8.70 -22.22
C GLY A 119 -20.41 7.90 -20.91
N ARG A 120 -19.28 8.02 -20.19
CA ARG A 120 -19.05 7.38 -18.88
C ARG A 120 -18.79 8.46 -17.82
N LYS A 121 -19.73 8.61 -16.88
CA LYS A 121 -19.65 9.49 -15.71
C LYS A 121 -19.42 8.69 -14.43
#